data_AF-F8NJR5-F1
#
_entry.id   AF-F8NJR5-F1
#
_cell.length_a   1.000
_cell.length_b   1.000
_cell.length_c   1.000
_cell.angle_alpha   90.00
_cell.angle_beta   90.00
_cell.angle_gamma   90.00
#
_symmetry.space_group_name_H-M   'P 1'
#
loop_
_entity.id
_entity.type
_entity.pdbx_description
1 polymer ?
#
loop_
_entity_poly.entity_id
_entity_poly.type
_entity_poly.pdbx_seq_one_letter_code
_entity_poly.pdbx_strand_id
1 'polypeptide(L)'
;MHLQLPPVQRSRQNLTLADWLAVFTYIDTHPKTPQADIVAHFCTLKSGVLIFTQSTLSWKLKDCIALEACINDNPSALSAKHPRIVTRPDVKKALVLWIQSMEARGEHFTGLMLKEKQKRFEDDFQVPIEERLIGDGWVASFCRTYNIQEYCQHGEAGSVNLDAVSAEREQCQKILLQYAPRDQLNFDKTGLFPFAPPDRGLATKQMSGKKKEKFQISALSGRYSDGDWRPALNTLMDAEGDTEAVIATVESLANAAASQTGLKIQIPALPKLLLQLSNIEDQLENAIGELKS
;
A
#
# COMPACT_ATOMS: atom_id res chain seq x y z
N MET A 1 -29.34 18.15 54.21
CA MET A 1 -28.86 17.31 53.09
C MET A 1 -27.46 17.76 52.70
N HIS A 2 -26.42 17.11 53.24
CA HIS A 2 -25.07 17.27 52.69
C HIS A 2 -24.89 16.24 51.59
N LEU A 3 -25.05 16.68 50.34
CA LEU A 3 -24.72 15.88 49.16
C LEU A 3 -23.20 15.84 49.03
N GLN A 4 -22.61 14.76 49.53
CA GLN A 4 -21.21 14.44 49.31
C GLN A 4 -21.08 13.91 47.88
N LEU A 5 -20.43 14.68 47.00
CA LEU A 5 -20.09 14.22 45.66
C LEU A 5 -19.17 12.98 45.77
N PRO A 6 -19.43 11.91 45.01
CA PRO A 6 -18.57 10.73 45.05
C PRO A 6 -17.16 11.09 44.56
N PRO A 7 -16.10 10.53 45.15
CA PRO A 7 -14.75 10.72 44.64
C PRO A 7 -14.69 10.13 43.23
N VAL A 8 -14.37 10.98 42.25
CA VAL A 8 -14.13 10.55 40.87
C VAL A 8 -12.92 9.64 40.88
N GLN A 9 -13.14 8.33 40.89
CA GLN A 9 -12.09 7.34 40.66
C GLN A 9 -11.61 7.46 39.21
N ARG A 10 -10.62 8.33 38.98
CA ARG A 10 -9.88 8.35 37.71
C ARG A 10 -8.97 7.12 37.71
N SER A 11 -9.08 6.28 36.69
CA SER A 11 -8.20 5.12 36.56
C SER A 11 -6.75 5.59 36.47
N ARG A 12 -5.84 4.85 37.12
CA ARG A 12 -4.40 5.13 37.07
C ARG A 12 -3.93 5.02 35.61
N GLN A 13 -3.63 6.15 34.99
CA GLN A 13 -3.00 6.16 33.68
C GLN A 13 -1.49 6.02 33.87
N ASN A 14 -0.90 5.02 33.19
CA ASN A 14 0.55 4.89 33.17
C ASN A 14 1.15 6.06 32.40
N LEU A 15 2.05 6.78 33.08
CA LEU A 15 2.82 7.91 32.56
C LEU A 15 3.76 7.46 31.44
N THR A 16 3.90 8.29 30.42
CA THR A 16 4.82 8.09 29.29
C THR A 16 6.25 8.49 29.66
N LEU A 17 7.23 8.07 28.87
CA LEU A 17 8.61 8.53 29.04
C LEU A 17 8.72 10.06 28.92
N ALA A 18 7.95 10.69 28.02
CA ALA A 18 7.87 12.14 27.91
C ALA A 18 7.38 12.80 29.22
N ASP A 19 6.35 12.22 29.85
CA ASP A 19 5.84 12.73 31.13
C ASP A 19 6.91 12.63 32.23
N TRP A 20 7.65 11.51 32.29
CA TRP A 20 8.73 11.34 33.25
C TRP A 20 9.90 12.30 33.01
N LEU A 21 10.25 12.59 31.76
CA LEU A 21 11.27 13.58 31.42
C LEU A 21 10.85 15.00 31.83
N ALA A 22 9.58 15.36 31.68
CA ALA A 22 9.05 16.62 32.20
C ALA A 22 9.18 16.72 33.73
N VAL A 23 9.00 15.59 34.43
CA VAL A 23 9.21 15.52 35.88
C VAL A 23 10.69 15.64 36.26
N PHE A 24 11.60 14.96 35.54
CA PHE A 24 13.04 15.03 35.82
C PHE A 24 13.61 16.43 35.55
N THR A 25 13.26 17.05 34.42
CA THR A 25 13.65 18.43 34.11
C THR A 25 13.14 19.43 35.16
N TYR A 26 11.96 19.21 35.72
CA TYR A 26 11.46 20.03 36.84
C TYR A 26 12.28 19.83 38.13
N ILE A 27 12.73 18.61 38.41
CA ILE A 27 13.57 18.31 39.58
C ILE A 27 14.95 18.96 39.44
N ASP A 28 15.55 18.88 38.26
CA ASP A 28 16.85 19.48 37.96
C ASP A 28 16.82 21.01 38.10
N THR A 29 15.70 21.63 37.75
CA THR A 29 15.47 23.07 37.91
C THR A 29 15.13 23.48 39.36
N HIS A 30 14.75 22.53 40.22
CA HIS A 30 14.33 22.76 41.61
C HIS A 30 14.97 21.78 42.61
N PRO A 31 16.31 21.78 42.77
CA PRO A 31 17.04 20.73 43.50
C PRO A 31 16.79 20.71 45.02
N LYS A 32 16.17 21.75 45.58
CA LYS A 32 15.86 21.87 47.03
C LYS A 32 14.42 21.51 47.38
N THR A 33 13.58 21.27 46.38
CA THR A 33 12.16 20.98 46.62
C THR A 33 12.00 19.54 47.08
N PRO A 34 11.33 19.28 48.21
CA PRO A 34 11.12 17.92 48.67
C PRO A 34 10.19 17.18 47.73
N GLN A 35 10.37 15.87 47.66
CA GLN A 35 9.67 15.00 46.71
C GLN A 35 8.14 15.05 46.83
N ALA A 36 7.62 15.26 48.04
CA ALA A 36 6.18 15.41 48.29
C ALA A 36 5.60 16.66 47.61
N ASP A 37 6.34 17.76 47.62
CA ASP A 37 5.91 19.02 47.01
C ASP A 37 5.97 18.95 45.48
N ILE A 38 6.93 18.21 44.93
CA ILE A 38 7.01 17.90 43.49
C ILE A 38 5.76 17.11 43.06
N VAL A 39 5.38 16.07 43.81
CA VAL A 39 4.17 15.29 43.53
C VAL A 39 2.91 16.17 43.59
N ALA A 40 2.80 17.04 44.60
CA ALA A 40 1.69 17.97 44.74
C ALA A 40 1.60 18.96 43.57
N HIS A 41 2.74 19.49 43.09
CA HIS A 41 2.81 20.38 41.93
C HIS A 41 2.22 19.70 40.68
N PHE A 42 2.68 18.49 40.35
CA PHE A 42 2.22 17.75 39.17
C PHE A 42 0.78 17.22 39.27
N CYS A 43 0.28 16.99 40.50
CA CYS A 43 -1.12 16.61 40.72
C CYS A 43 -2.10 17.78 40.60
N THR A 44 -1.65 19.02 40.77
CA THR A 44 -2.50 20.23 40.76
C THR A 44 -2.51 20.98 39.42
N LEU A 45 -1.63 20.61 38.49
CA LEU A 45 -1.55 21.16 37.14
C LEU A 45 -2.82 20.88 36.33
N LYS A 46 -3.51 21.95 35.87
CA LYS A 46 -4.77 21.84 35.10
C LYS A 46 -4.59 21.33 33.67
N SER A 47 -3.37 21.37 33.13
CA SER A 47 -3.01 20.83 31.81
C SER A 47 -2.16 19.59 32.02
N GLY A 48 -2.66 18.41 31.61
CA GLY A 48 -1.90 17.16 31.70
C GLY A 48 -1.60 16.72 33.14
N VAL A 49 -2.64 16.52 33.97
CA VAL A 49 -2.49 16.04 35.36
C VAL A 49 -1.67 14.74 35.39
N LEU A 50 -0.46 14.81 35.93
CA LEU A 50 0.39 13.62 36.09
C LEU A 50 0.18 13.07 37.51
N ILE A 51 -0.40 11.87 37.59
CA ILE A 51 -0.73 11.25 38.87
C ILE A 51 0.28 10.15 39.18
N PHE A 52 1.12 10.37 40.19
CA PHE A 52 2.07 9.38 40.70
C PHE A 52 2.33 9.59 42.20
N THR A 53 2.85 8.57 42.88
CA THR A 53 3.18 8.65 44.31
C THR A 53 4.65 9.01 44.51
N GLN A 54 4.98 9.49 45.72
CA GLN A 54 6.37 9.70 46.14
C GLN A 54 7.24 8.45 45.94
N SER A 55 6.71 7.26 46.26
CA SER A 55 7.41 5.99 46.07
C SER A 55 7.72 5.70 44.59
N THR A 56 6.78 5.95 43.68
CA THR A 56 7.01 5.78 42.23
C THR A 56 8.10 6.73 41.72
N LEU A 57 8.06 8.00 42.16
CA LEU A 57 9.08 8.97 41.78
C LEU A 57 10.47 8.58 42.31
N SER A 58 10.56 8.02 43.52
CA SER A 58 11.84 7.59 44.10
C SER A 58 12.43 6.42 43.32
N TRP A 59 11.59 5.46 42.96
CA TRP A 59 12.00 4.33 42.14
C TRP A 59 12.43 4.79 40.74
N LYS A 60 11.70 5.74 40.13
CA LYS A 60 12.01 6.28 38.80
C LYS A 60 13.28 7.11 38.75
N LEU A 61 13.61 7.85 39.81
CA LEU A 61 14.88 8.58 39.90
C LEU A 61 16.09 7.63 39.89
N LYS A 62 15.96 6.43 40.48
CA LYS A 62 17.03 5.41 40.42
C LYS A 62 17.25 4.87 39.00
N ASP A 63 16.22 4.92 38.17
CA ASP A 63 16.20 4.42 36.79
C ASP A 63 16.36 5.55 35.75
N CYS A 64 16.58 6.79 36.19
CA CYS A 64 16.59 7.99 35.34
C CYS A 64 17.59 7.88 34.18
N ILE A 65 18.80 7.43 34.49
CA ILE A 65 19.88 7.27 33.50
C ILE A 65 19.50 6.25 32.43
N ALA A 66 18.89 5.13 32.82
CA ALA A 66 18.44 4.11 31.86
C ALA A 66 17.28 4.61 31.00
N LEU A 67 16.35 5.37 31.59
CA LEU A 67 15.22 5.98 30.88
C LEU A 67 15.67 7.03 29.87
N GLU A 68 16.65 7.86 30.23
CA GLU A 68 17.26 8.85 29.34
C GLU A 68 18.01 8.19 28.18
N ALA A 69 18.75 7.11 28.44
CA ALA A 69 19.45 6.36 27.39
C ALA A 69 18.47 5.81 26.34
N CYS A 70 17.26 5.40 26.75
CA CYS A 70 16.25 4.85 25.86
C CYS A 70 15.55 5.86 24.93
N ILE A 71 15.76 7.17 25.12
CA ILE A 71 15.13 8.22 24.28
C ILE A 71 15.49 8.04 22.81
N ASN A 72 16.76 7.71 22.55
CA ASN A 72 17.30 7.63 21.19
C ASN A 72 17.18 6.22 20.58
N ASP A 73 16.66 5.24 21.31
CA ASP A 73 16.60 3.85 20.84
C ASP A 73 15.57 3.61 19.74
N ASN A 74 14.47 4.36 19.75
CA ASN A 74 13.41 4.24 18.75
C ASN A 74 12.57 5.53 18.65
N PRO A 75 11.98 5.83 17.49
CA PRO A 75 11.24 7.08 17.28
C PRO A 75 9.97 7.19 18.13
N SER A 76 9.43 6.07 18.62
CA SER A 76 8.26 6.04 19.50
C SER A 76 8.60 6.10 21.00
N ALA A 77 9.89 6.22 21.37
CA ALA A 77 10.36 6.04 22.76
C ALA A 77 9.66 6.98 23.75
N LEU A 78 9.45 8.24 23.36
CA LEU A 78 8.80 9.26 24.19
C LEU A 78 7.34 8.93 24.53
N SER A 79 6.64 8.25 23.62
CA SER A 79 5.24 7.82 23.83
C SER A 79 5.13 6.51 24.62
N ALA A 80 6.26 5.80 24.81
CA ALA A 80 6.27 4.53 25.49
C ALA A 80 5.99 4.70 26.99
N LYS A 81 5.08 3.87 27.52
CA LYS A 81 4.73 3.81 28.95
C LYS A 81 5.68 2.91 29.74
N HIS A 82 6.33 1.98 29.05
CA HIS A 82 7.28 1.04 29.63
C HIS A 82 8.48 0.89 28.68
N PRO A 83 9.72 0.87 29.20
CA PRO A 83 10.88 0.47 28.42
C PRO A 83 10.64 -0.94 27.85
N ARG A 84 10.73 -1.07 26.52
CA ARG A 84 10.64 -2.38 25.88
C ARG A 84 12.02 -3.00 25.91
N ILE A 85 12.21 -3.97 26.81
CA ILE A 85 13.40 -4.82 26.76
C ILE A 85 13.26 -5.67 25.51
N VAL A 86 14.11 -5.39 24.53
CA VAL A 86 14.20 -6.19 23.30
C VAL A 86 15.13 -7.34 23.63
N THR A 87 14.64 -8.58 23.48
CA THR A 87 15.43 -9.81 23.73
C THR A 87 16.78 -9.77 23.01
N ARG A 88 16.83 -9.21 21.80
CA ARG A 88 18.03 -9.09 20.96
C ARG A 88 18.13 -7.72 20.28
N PRO A 89 18.83 -6.74 20.90
CA PRO A 89 18.93 -5.38 20.36
C PRO A 89 19.83 -5.30 19.12
N ASP A 90 20.76 -6.25 18.95
CA ASP A 90 21.62 -6.44 17.80
C ASP A 90 20.84 -6.72 16.51
N VAL A 91 19.98 -7.75 16.52
CA VAL A 91 19.13 -8.11 15.37
C VAL A 91 18.20 -6.94 15.02
N LYS A 92 17.63 -6.29 16.04
CA LYS A 92 16.75 -5.12 15.86
C LYS A 92 17.49 -3.96 15.18
N LYS A 93 18.71 -3.62 15.62
CA LYS A 93 19.52 -2.56 15.02
C LYS A 93 19.86 -2.87 13.56
N ALA A 94 20.21 -4.11 13.26
CA ALA A 94 20.49 -4.55 11.90
C ALA A 94 19.27 -4.40 10.97
N LEU A 95 18.07 -4.74 11.46
CA LEU A 95 16.81 -4.52 10.72
C LEU A 95 16.55 -3.06 10.42
N VAL A 96 16.76 -2.16 11.41
CA VAL A 96 16.58 -0.71 11.20
C VAL A 96 17.55 -0.17 10.16
N LEU A 97 18.84 -0.54 10.24
CA LEU A 97 19.84 -0.14 9.25
C LEU A 97 19.50 -0.66 7.84
N TRP A 98 18.99 -1.89 7.75
CA TRP A 98 18.55 -2.44 6.48
C TRP A 98 17.38 -1.64 5.89
N ILE A 99 16.38 -1.28 6.70
CA ILE A 99 15.25 -0.45 6.26
C ILE A 99 15.73 0.90 5.76
N GLN A 100 16.59 1.58 6.52
CA GLN A 100 17.18 2.86 6.10
C GLN A 100 17.93 2.73 4.77
N SER A 101 18.62 1.60 4.55
CA SER A 101 19.30 1.31 3.30
C SER A 101 18.33 1.09 2.13
N MET A 102 17.21 0.37 2.36
CA MET A 102 16.14 0.19 1.36
C MET A 102 15.52 1.54 0.97
N GLU A 103 15.21 2.38 1.97
CA GLU A 103 14.64 3.72 1.76
C GLU A 103 15.62 4.66 1.03
N ALA A 104 16.90 4.63 1.37
CA ALA A 104 17.93 5.42 0.69
C ALA A 104 18.06 5.03 -0.79
N ARG A 105 17.90 3.75 -1.12
CA ARG A 105 17.83 3.29 -2.50
C ARG A 105 16.47 3.55 -3.15
N GLY A 106 15.43 3.92 -2.39
CA GLY A 106 14.05 4.02 -2.86
C GLY A 106 13.48 2.68 -3.30
N GLU A 107 13.88 1.59 -2.64
CA GLU A 107 13.37 0.24 -2.85
C GLU A 107 12.29 -0.10 -1.83
N HIS A 108 11.33 -0.93 -2.25
CA HIS A 108 10.24 -1.40 -1.40
C HIS A 108 10.61 -2.67 -0.66
N PHE A 109 10.03 -2.83 0.51
CA PHE A 109 10.01 -4.11 1.18
C PHE A 109 8.63 -4.41 1.73
N THR A 110 8.28 -5.69 1.73
CA THR A 110 7.02 -6.20 2.31
C THR A 110 7.30 -6.79 3.68
N GLY A 111 6.26 -6.95 4.52
CA GLY A 111 6.39 -7.65 5.81
C GLY A 111 7.00 -9.05 5.68
N LEU A 112 6.76 -9.77 4.58
CA LEU A 112 7.40 -11.06 4.28
C LEU A 112 8.91 -10.94 4.09
N MET A 113 9.36 -9.92 3.36
CA MET A 113 10.79 -9.65 3.19
C MET A 113 11.46 -9.29 4.51
N LEU A 114 10.75 -8.55 5.38
CA LEU A 114 11.24 -8.21 6.71
C LEU A 114 11.45 -9.46 7.58
N LYS A 115 10.53 -10.43 7.53
CA LYS A 115 10.68 -11.72 8.23
C LYS A 115 11.85 -12.53 7.69
N GLU A 116 11.96 -12.65 6.38
CA GLU A 116 13.07 -13.37 5.74
C GLU A 116 14.41 -12.71 6.07
N LYS A 117 14.45 -11.38 6.11
CA LYS A 117 15.65 -10.64 6.47
C LYS A 117 16.02 -10.80 7.95
N GLN A 118 15.03 -10.81 8.85
CA GLN A 118 15.24 -11.12 10.26
C GLN A 118 15.88 -12.51 10.41
N LYS A 119 15.31 -13.53 9.76
CA LYS A 119 15.82 -14.90 9.83
C LYS A 119 17.30 -14.98 9.43
N ARG A 120 17.68 -14.28 8.34
CA ARG A 120 19.08 -14.20 7.91
C ARG A 120 19.97 -13.53 8.95
N PHE A 121 19.53 -12.43 9.55
CA PHE A 121 20.29 -11.80 10.63
C PHE A 121 20.41 -12.70 11.86
N GLU A 122 19.36 -13.42 12.23
CA GLU A 122 19.41 -14.39 13.34
C GLU A 122 20.40 -15.53 13.05
N ASP A 123 20.51 -15.98 11.79
CA ASP A 123 21.51 -16.96 11.38
C ASP A 123 22.92 -16.36 11.39
N ASP A 124 23.12 -15.15 10.86
CA ASP A 124 24.41 -14.45 10.82
C ASP A 124 24.94 -14.15 12.23
N PHE A 125 24.06 -13.78 13.16
CA PHE A 125 24.39 -13.54 14.58
C PHE A 125 24.40 -14.82 15.42
N GLN A 126 24.21 -15.99 14.80
CA GLN A 126 24.20 -17.30 15.46
C GLN A 126 23.25 -17.36 16.67
N VAL A 127 22.06 -16.78 16.52
CA VAL A 127 21.05 -16.71 17.58
C VAL A 127 20.49 -18.13 17.83
N PRO A 128 20.55 -18.64 19.08
CA PRO A 128 19.94 -19.90 19.46
C PRO A 128 18.44 -19.91 19.13
N ILE A 129 17.90 -21.03 18.69
CA ILE A 129 16.50 -21.15 18.24
C ILE A 129 15.53 -20.74 19.35
N GLU A 130 15.90 -20.98 20.60
CA GLU A 130 15.14 -20.66 21.81
C GLU A 130 14.98 -19.15 22.04
N GLU A 131 15.93 -18.34 21.56
CA GLU A 131 15.92 -16.87 21.67
C GLU A 131 15.28 -16.18 20.46
N ARG A 132 14.98 -16.94 19.39
CA ARG A 132 14.38 -16.38 18.18
C ARG A 132 12.92 -16.04 18.43
N LEU A 133 12.47 -14.94 17.84
CA LEU A 133 11.07 -14.55 17.92
C LEU A 133 10.24 -15.47 17.02
N ILE A 134 9.48 -16.37 17.63
CA ILE A 134 8.60 -17.30 16.91
C ILE A 134 7.27 -16.60 16.59
N GLY A 135 6.89 -16.62 15.31
CA GLY A 135 5.60 -16.16 14.82
C GLY A 135 5.56 -14.73 14.28
N ASP A 136 4.37 -14.30 13.86
CA ASP A 136 4.18 -13.09 13.05
C ASP A 136 3.83 -11.84 13.85
N GLY A 137 3.52 -11.98 15.14
CA GLY A 137 2.99 -10.90 15.98
C GLY A 137 3.96 -9.73 16.20
N TRP A 138 5.27 -9.98 16.05
CA TRP A 138 6.29 -8.95 16.26
C TRP A 138 6.35 -7.94 15.11
N VAL A 139 6.01 -8.33 13.87
CA VAL A 139 6.11 -7.47 12.68
C VAL A 139 5.24 -6.22 12.84
N ALA A 140 3.97 -6.40 13.23
CA ALA A 140 3.06 -5.27 13.45
C ALA A 140 3.54 -4.35 14.57
N SER A 141 4.05 -4.93 15.67
CA SER A 141 4.60 -4.16 16.79
C SER A 141 5.87 -3.39 16.40
N PHE A 142 6.75 -4.00 15.61
CA PHE A 142 7.96 -3.40 15.08
C PHE A 142 7.62 -2.23 14.16
N CYS A 143 6.73 -2.43 13.18
CA CYS A 143 6.29 -1.37 12.30
C CYS A 143 5.71 -0.19 13.07
N ARG A 144 4.87 -0.46 14.08
CA ARG A 144 4.33 0.59 14.97
C ARG A 144 5.40 1.32 15.77
N THR A 145 6.43 0.62 16.24
CA THR A 145 7.53 1.19 17.05
C THR A 145 8.42 2.12 16.22
N TYR A 146 8.60 1.79 14.94
CA TYR A 146 9.46 2.54 14.01
C TYR A 146 8.68 3.48 13.08
N ASN A 147 7.38 3.68 13.34
CA ASN A 147 6.47 4.47 12.49
C ASN A 147 6.51 4.05 11.01
N ILE A 148 6.66 2.75 10.76
CA ILE A 148 6.61 2.16 9.43
C ILE A 148 5.15 1.85 9.11
N GLN A 149 4.70 2.30 7.95
CA GLN A 149 3.35 2.10 7.47
C GLN A 149 3.36 1.51 6.07
N GLU A 150 2.27 0.85 5.70
CA GLU A 150 2.06 0.41 4.33
C GLU A 150 1.61 1.62 3.51
N TYR A 151 2.40 1.97 2.50
CA TYR A 151 2.06 3.01 1.54
C TYR A 151 1.78 2.38 0.18
N CYS A 152 0.70 2.85 -0.46
CA CYS A 152 0.45 2.58 -1.87
C CYS A 152 1.26 3.58 -2.70
N GLN A 153 2.08 3.09 -3.62
CA GLN A 153 2.71 3.94 -4.61
C GLN A 153 1.73 4.18 -5.75
N HIS A 154 1.17 5.37 -5.78
CA HIS A 154 0.49 5.84 -6.97
C HIS A 154 1.54 6.00 -8.09
N GLY A 155 1.44 5.19 -9.16
CA GLY A 155 2.07 5.55 -10.43
C GLY A 155 1.47 6.88 -10.92
N GLU A 156 2.22 7.68 -11.70
CA GLU A 156 1.90 9.03 -12.21
C GLU A 156 0.40 9.40 -12.20
N ALA A 157 -0.17 9.67 -11.03
CA ALA A 157 -1.60 9.92 -10.85
C ALA A 157 -1.88 11.43 -10.84
N GLY A 158 -0.84 12.25 -10.89
CA GLY A 158 -0.92 13.71 -10.76
C GLY A 158 -1.17 14.48 -12.06
N SER A 159 -1.32 13.81 -13.22
CA SER A 159 -1.39 14.50 -14.52
C SER A 159 -2.70 14.30 -15.29
N VAL A 160 -3.74 13.76 -14.66
CA VAL A 160 -5.03 13.55 -15.36
C VAL A 160 -5.94 14.74 -15.14
N ASN A 161 -6.30 15.42 -16.22
CA ASN A 161 -7.33 16.47 -16.22
C ASN A 161 -8.72 15.83 -16.09
N LEU A 162 -9.34 15.96 -14.92
CA LEU A 162 -10.64 15.35 -14.62
C LEU A 162 -11.77 15.94 -15.48
N ASP A 163 -11.67 17.20 -15.88
CA ASP A 163 -12.66 17.87 -16.72
C ASP A 163 -12.60 17.36 -18.17
N ALA A 164 -11.41 17.01 -18.65
CA ALA A 164 -11.27 16.34 -19.95
C ALA A 164 -11.85 14.91 -19.90
N VAL A 165 -11.65 14.19 -18.80
CA VAL A 165 -12.20 12.83 -18.62
C VAL A 165 -13.73 12.83 -18.55
N SER A 166 -14.34 13.82 -17.88
CA SER A 166 -15.80 13.91 -17.81
C SER A 166 -16.41 14.22 -19.18
N ALA A 167 -15.82 15.14 -19.94
CA ALA A 167 -16.26 15.47 -21.29
C ALA A 167 -16.18 14.25 -22.24
N GLU A 168 -15.07 13.50 -22.20
CA GLU A 168 -14.90 12.28 -23.02
C GLU A 168 -15.88 11.18 -22.63
N ARG A 169 -16.20 11.04 -21.33
CA ARG A 169 -17.23 10.08 -20.88
C ARG A 169 -18.61 10.41 -21.43
N GLU A 170 -19.00 11.68 -21.41
CA GLU A 170 -20.26 12.13 -21.99
C GLU A 170 -20.32 11.88 -23.51
N GLN A 171 -19.19 12.09 -24.20
CA GLN A 171 -19.07 11.81 -25.64
C GLN A 171 -19.21 10.32 -25.94
N CYS A 172 -18.47 9.45 -25.22
CA CYS A 172 -18.58 8.01 -25.36
C CYS A 172 -20.01 7.51 -25.08
N GLN A 173 -20.69 8.08 -24.09
CA GLN A 173 -22.07 7.71 -23.77
C GLN A 173 -23.04 8.08 -24.91
N LYS A 174 -22.85 9.26 -25.54
CA LYS A 174 -23.63 9.65 -26.72
C LYS A 174 -23.42 8.72 -27.92
N ILE A 175 -22.21 8.20 -28.09
CA ILE A 175 -21.87 7.23 -29.14
C ILE A 175 -22.52 5.87 -28.84
N LEU A 176 -22.41 5.39 -27.60
CA LEU A 176 -23.00 4.11 -27.17
C LEU A 176 -24.52 4.07 -27.33
N LEU A 177 -25.21 5.19 -27.12
CA LEU A 177 -26.67 5.30 -27.31
C LEU A 177 -27.14 5.09 -28.75
N GLN A 178 -26.25 5.16 -29.75
CA GLN A 178 -26.58 4.90 -31.15
C GLN A 178 -26.68 3.41 -31.48
N TYR A 179 -26.20 2.54 -30.58
CA TYR A 179 -26.15 1.10 -30.75
C TYR A 179 -27.08 0.41 -29.75
N ALA A 180 -27.73 -0.68 -30.19
CA ALA A 180 -28.54 -1.49 -29.29
C ALA A 180 -27.65 -2.15 -28.23
N PRO A 181 -28.13 -2.39 -26.99
CA PRO A 181 -27.31 -2.97 -25.92
C PRO A 181 -26.63 -4.30 -26.28
N ARG A 182 -27.23 -5.10 -27.17
CA ARG A 182 -26.67 -6.37 -27.67
C ARG A 182 -25.45 -6.21 -28.59
N ASP A 183 -25.26 -5.02 -29.16
CA ASP A 183 -24.19 -4.69 -30.10
C ASP A 183 -23.06 -3.87 -29.43
N GLN A 184 -23.17 -3.63 -28.11
CA GLN A 184 -22.15 -2.94 -27.33
C GLN A 184 -21.12 -3.94 -26.76
N LEU A 185 -20.06 -4.18 -27.53
CA LEU A 185 -18.98 -5.09 -27.14
C LEU A 185 -17.89 -4.32 -26.39
N ASN A 186 -17.54 -4.79 -25.18
CA ASN A 186 -16.37 -4.30 -24.47
C ASN A 186 -15.20 -5.27 -24.68
N PHE A 187 -14.11 -4.76 -25.26
CA PHE A 187 -12.87 -5.49 -25.46
C PHE A 187 -11.78 -4.79 -24.66
N ASP A 188 -11.22 -5.46 -23.65
CA ASP A 188 -10.11 -4.91 -22.89
C ASP A 188 -8.82 -5.72 -23.11
N LYS A 189 -7.72 -4.97 -23.12
CA LYS A 189 -6.37 -5.53 -23.12
C LYS A 189 -5.83 -5.36 -21.71
N THR A 190 -5.76 -6.46 -20.98
CA THR A 190 -5.17 -6.45 -19.64
C THR A 190 -3.69 -6.77 -19.75
N GLY A 191 -2.84 -5.86 -19.26
CA GLY A 191 -1.40 -6.08 -19.14
C GLY A 191 -1.05 -6.69 -17.79
N LEU A 192 -0.45 -7.87 -17.78
CA LEU A 192 0.17 -8.47 -16.60
C LEU A 192 1.65 -8.08 -16.56
N PHE A 193 2.11 -7.55 -15.43
CA PHE A 193 3.50 -7.11 -15.24
C PHE A 193 4.22 -8.03 -14.24
N PRO A 194 4.82 -9.15 -14.69
CA PRO A 194 5.39 -10.16 -13.79
C PRO A 194 6.62 -9.66 -12.99
N PHE A 195 7.32 -8.66 -13.50
CA PHE A 195 8.52 -8.10 -12.87
C PHE A 195 8.26 -6.75 -12.18
N ALA A 196 7.02 -6.26 -12.18
CA ALA A 196 6.71 -5.01 -11.50
C ALA A 196 6.82 -5.22 -9.98
N PRO A 197 7.51 -4.32 -9.25
CA PRO A 197 7.48 -4.35 -7.80
C PRO A 197 6.04 -4.15 -7.31
N PRO A 198 5.69 -4.76 -6.16
CA PRO A 198 4.35 -4.66 -5.60
C PRO A 198 3.96 -3.19 -5.39
N ASP A 199 2.69 -2.86 -5.67
CA ASP A 199 2.16 -1.50 -5.57
C ASP A 199 2.16 -0.96 -4.13
N ARG A 200 2.22 -1.87 -3.15
CA ARG A 200 2.21 -1.57 -1.73
C ARG A 200 3.51 -2.03 -1.10
N GLY A 201 4.12 -1.14 -0.35
CA GLY A 201 5.35 -1.41 0.38
C GLY A 201 5.33 -0.76 1.76
N LEU A 202 6.09 -1.33 2.68
CA LEU A 202 6.35 -0.72 3.97
C LEU A 202 7.40 0.39 3.81
N ALA A 203 7.13 1.55 4.39
CA ALA A 203 8.08 2.66 4.47
C ALA A 203 7.79 3.53 5.68
N THR A 204 8.76 4.31 6.14
CA THR A 204 8.60 5.32 7.19
C THR A 204 7.93 6.59 6.65
N LYS A 205 8.01 6.84 5.34
CA LYS A 205 7.36 7.97 4.67
C LYS A 205 6.83 7.59 3.30
N GLN A 206 5.83 8.33 2.81
CA GLN A 206 5.35 8.17 1.43
C GLN A 206 6.48 8.53 0.45
N MET A 207 6.78 7.62 -0.47
CA MET A 207 7.82 7.77 -1.48
C MET A 207 7.22 7.75 -2.87
N SER A 208 7.81 8.53 -3.79
CA SER A 208 7.42 8.52 -5.21
C SER A 208 7.66 7.16 -5.85
N GLY A 209 6.80 6.81 -6.80
CA GLY A 209 6.96 5.65 -7.65
C GLY A 209 8.26 5.70 -8.45
N LYS A 210 9.00 4.59 -8.51
CA LYS A 210 10.02 4.42 -9.54
C LYS A 210 9.36 4.04 -10.85
N LYS A 211 9.98 4.44 -11.96
CA LYS A 211 9.59 3.99 -13.30
C LYS A 211 9.68 2.46 -13.32
N LYS A 212 8.54 1.82 -13.43
CA LYS A 212 8.45 0.35 -13.46
C LYS A 212 8.96 -0.15 -14.81
N GLU A 213 9.59 -1.31 -14.77
CA GLU A 213 9.87 -2.08 -15.97
C GLU A 213 8.52 -2.47 -16.61
N LYS A 214 8.26 -1.96 -17.81
CA LYS A 214 6.98 -2.13 -18.52
C LYS A 214 6.90 -3.45 -19.28
N PHE A 215 7.68 -4.47 -18.89
CA PHE A 215 7.55 -5.80 -19.47
C PHE A 215 6.15 -6.31 -19.14
N GLN A 216 5.33 -6.44 -20.18
CA GLN A 216 3.92 -6.76 -20.06
C GLN A 216 3.59 -8.00 -20.87
N ILE A 217 2.90 -8.94 -20.24
CA ILE A 217 2.20 -10.02 -20.92
C ILE A 217 0.79 -9.51 -21.17
N SER A 218 0.40 -9.40 -22.43
CA SER A 218 -0.93 -8.92 -22.78
C SER A 218 -1.91 -10.09 -22.86
N ALA A 219 -2.94 -10.06 -22.02
CA ALA A 219 -4.07 -10.98 -22.12
C ALA A 219 -5.27 -10.22 -22.72
N LEU A 220 -5.95 -10.86 -23.66
CA LEU A 220 -7.22 -10.38 -24.19
C LEU A 220 -8.34 -11.04 -23.40
N SER A 221 -9.21 -10.24 -22.79
CA SER A 221 -10.39 -10.74 -22.09
C SER A 221 -11.64 -10.09 -22.67
N GLY A 222 -12.64 -10.91 -23.00
CA GLY A 222 -13.97 -10.45 -23.40
C GLY A 222 -15.00 -10.99 -22.42
N ARG A 223 -15.87 -10.11 -21.87
CA ARG A 223 -17.11 -10.58 -21.24
C ARG A 223 -18.16 -10.73 -22.32
N TYR A 224 -18.44 -11.97 -22.67
CA TYR A 224 -19.55 -12.31 -23.55
C TYR A 224 -20.77 -12.62 -22.69
N SER A 225 -21.87 -11.92 -22.95
CA SER A 225 -23.19 -12.25 -22.40
C SER A 225 -23.92 -13.02 -23.48
N ASP A 226 -23.99 -14.33 -23.33
CA ASP A 226 -24.37 -15.20 -24.43
C ASP A 226 -25.24 -16.35 -23.97
N GLY A 227 -26.44 -16.38 -24.57
CA GLY A 227 -27.43 -17.42 -24.39
C GLY A 227 -27.23 -18.61 -25.34
N ASP A 228 -26.43 -18.47 -26.40
CA ASP A 228 -26.43 -19.40 -27.52
C ASP A 228 -25.11 -20.19 -27.67
N TRP A 229 -23.94 -19.56 -27.53
CA TRP A 229 -22.64 -20.22 -27.75
C TRP A 229 -22.08 -20.88 -26.48
N ARG A 230 -22.32 -20.33 -25.29
CA ARG A 230 -21.82 -20.90 -24.03
C ARG A 230 -22.37 -22.30 -23.73
N PRO A 231 -23.67 -22.59 -23.93
CA PRO A 231 -24.19 -23.96 -23.80
C PRO A 231 -23.59 -24.90 -24.85
N ALA A 232 -23.46 -24.45 -26.10
CA ALA A 232 -22.91 -25.24 -27.21
C ALA A 232 -21.42 -25.58 -27.02
N LEU A 233 -20.63 -24.64 -26.51
CA LEU A 233 -19.21 -24.85 -26.21
C LEU A 233 -19.02 -25.84 -25.05
N ASN A 234 -19.88 -25.77 -24.02
CA ASN A 234 -19.87 -26.75 -22.93
C ASN A 234 -20.26 -28.14 -23.45
N THR A 235 -21.25 -28.25 -24.34
CA THR A 235 -21.65 -29.55 -24.91
C THR A 235 -20.54 -30.16 -25.76
N LEU A 236 -19.79 -29.34 -26.49
CA LEU A 236 -18.60 -29.76 -27.25
C LEU A 236 -17.47 -30.24 -26.34
N MET A 237 -17.30 -29.63 -25.17
CA MET A 237 -16.30 -30.03 -24.19
C MET A 237 -16.71 -31.29 -23.41
N ASP A 238 -18.01 -31.51 -23.21
CA ASP A 238 -18.56 -32.66 -22.48
C ASP A 238 -18.77 -33.89 -23.38
N ALA A 239 -18.79 -33.73 -24.72
CA ALA A 239 -18.93 -34.81 -25.70
C ALA A 239 -17.58 -35.52 -25.95
N GLU A 240 -17.00 -36.13 -24.92
CA GLU A 240 -15.77 -36.90 -25.06
C GLU A 240 -16.07 -38.24 -25.77
N GLY A 241 -15.81 -38.29 -27.08
CA GLY A 241 -15.89 -39.51 -27.90
C GLY A 241 -17.18 -39.69 -28.71
N ASP A 242 -18.15 -38.77 -28.62
CA ASP A 242 -19.38 -38.81 -29.43
C ASP A 242 -19.31 -37.82 -30.60
N THR A 243 -18.78 -38.32 -31.72
CA THR A 243 -18.61 -37.54 -32.95
C THR A 243 -19.91 -37.06 -33.57
N GLU A 244 -21.04 -37.74 -33.35
CA GLU A 244 -22.33 -37.29 -33.92
C GLU A 244 -22.92 -36.13 -33.13
N ALA A 245 -22.83 -36.17 -31.80
CA ALA A 245 -23.22 -35.06 -30.94
C ALA A 245 -22.37 -33.79 -31.20
N VAL A 246 -21.07 -33.98 -31.46
CA VAL A 246 -20.15 -32.90 -31.85
C VAL A 246 -20.53 -32.28 -33.20
N ILE A 247 -20.88 -33.09 -34.21
CA ILE A 247 -21.28 -32.57 -35.53
C ILE A 247 -22.61 -31.82 -35.44
N ALA A 248 -23.61 -32.39 -34.76
CA ALA A 248 -24.93 -31.75 -34.62
C ALA A 248 -24.86 -30.41 -33.86
N THR A 249 -24.00 -30.31 -32.84
CA THR A 249 -23.79 -29.06 -32.10
C THR A 249 -23.07 -28.02 -32.95
N VAL A 250 -22.07 -28.42 -33.73
CA VAL A 250 -21.37 -27.53 -34.69
C VAL A 250 -22.30 -27.05 -35.80
N GLU A 251 -23.18 -27.90 -36.33
CA GLU A 251 -24.16 -27.50 -37.35
C GLU A 251 -25.23 -26.55 -36.79
N SER A 252 -25.70 -26.79 -35.56
CA SER A 252 -26.60 -25.88 -34.84
C SER A 252 -25.93 -24.51 -34.62
N LEU A 253 -24.65 -24.50 -34.22
CA LEU A 253 -23.86 -23.30 -34.05
C LEU A 253 -23.63 -22.55 -35.38
N ALA A 254 -23.34 -23.28 -36.46
CA ALA A 254 -23.17 -22.72 -37.79
C ALA A 254 -24.48 -22.10 -38.33
N ASN A 255 -25.62 -22.73 -38.06
CA ASN A 255 -26.93 -22.20 -38.42
C ASN A 255 -27.33 -20.98 -37.58
N ALA A 256 -27.01 -20.97 -36.28
CA ALA A 256 -27.17 -19.80 -35.41
C ALA A 256 -26.30 -18.63 -35.89
N ALA A 257 -25.05 -18.90 -36.26
CA ALA A 257 -24.14 -17.89 -36.82
C ALA A 257 -24.58 -17.39 -38.20
N ALA A 258 -25.14 -18.26 -39.06
CA ALA A 258 -25.60 -17.91 -40.41
C ALA A 258 -26.93 -17.12 -40.40
N SER A 259 -27.79 -17.33 -39.40
CA SER A 259 -29.05 -16.58 -39.25
C SER A 259 -28.87 -15.17 -38.67
N GLN A 260 -27.72 -14.90 -38.04
CA GLN A 260 -27.31 -13.55 -37.62
C GLN A 260 -26.67 -12.80 -38.80
N THR A 261 -27.50 -12.26 -39.69
CA THR A 261 -27.04 -11.29 -40.70
C THR A 261 -26.73 -9.95 -40.03
N GLY A 262 -25.55 -9.88 -39.40
CA GLY A 262 -25.15 -8.73 -38.59
C GLY A 262 -23.65 -8.53 -38.38
N LEU A 263 -22.76 -9.33 -38.95
CA LEU A 263 -21.33 -8.99 -39.05
C LEU A 263 -21.06 -8.25 -40.37
N LYS A 264 -21.64 -7.07 -40.52
CA LYS A 264 -21.05 -6.04 -41.37
C LYS A 264 -20.11 -5.24 -40.48
N ILE A 265 -18.83 -5.59 -40.50
CA ILE A 265 -17.78 -4.62 -40.14
C ILE A 265 -17.85 -3.54 -41.22
N GLN A 266 -18.75 -2.57 -41.07
CA GLN A 266 -18.63 -1.31 -41.78
C GLN A 266 -17.49 -0.57 -41.12
N ILE A 267 -16.29 -0.73 -41.67
CA ILE A 267 -15.25 0.28 -41.48
C ILE A 267 -15.82 1.53 -42.14
N PRO A 268 -16.17 2.61 -41.40
CA PRO A 268 -16.54 3.85 -42.06
C PRO A 268 -15.36 4.23 -42.95
N ALA A 269 -15.62 4.52 -44.23
CA ALA A 269 -14.59 5.08 -45.09
C ALA A 269 -13.97 6.26 -44.34
N LEU A 270 -12.69 6.14 -44.02
CA LEU A 270 -11.91 7.15 -43.30
C LEU A 270 -12.17 8.50 -44.00
N PRO A 271 -12.73 9.53 -43.32
CA PRO A 271 -12.87 10.83 -43.93
C PRO A 271 -11.47 11.39 -44.20
N LYS A 272 -11.09 11.47 -45.47
CA LYS A 272 -10.18 12.46 -46.08
C LYS A 272 -8.90 12.87 -45.32
N LEU A 273 -8.31 11.98 -44.51
CA LEU A 273 -6.99 12.21 -43.87
C LEU A 273 -5.82 11.59 -44.65
N LEU A 274 -6.09 10.67 -45.59
CA LEU A 274 -5.03 10.08 -46.43
C LEU A 274 -4.40 11.07 -47.43
N LEU A 275 -5.15 12.07 -47.89
CA LEU A 275 -4.61 13.13 -48.76
C LEU A 275 -3.71 14.12 -48.00
N GLN A 276 -3.88 14.25 -46.68
CA GLN A 276 -3.00 15.09 -45.87
C GLN A 276 -1.71 14.36 -45.52
N LEU A 277 -1.78 13.05 -45.24
CA LEU A 277 -0.61 12.22 -44.95
C LEU A 277 0.29 12.06 -46.18
N SER A 278 -0.27 11.78 -47.37
CA SER A 278 0.54 11.69 -48.59
C SER A 278 1.24 13.01 -48.92
N ASN A 279 0.55 14.13 -48.74
CA ASN A 279 1.12 15.46 -49.02
C ASN A 279 2.20 15.86 -48.00
N ILE A 280 2.15 15.31 -46.78
CA ILE A 280 3.20 15.51 -45.76
C ILE A 280 4.39 14.59 -46.02
N GLU A 281 4.16 13.34 -46.45
CA GLU A 281 5.23 12.43 -46.87
C GLU A 281 5.98 12.99 -48.09
N ASP A 282 5.28 13.49 -49.10
CA ASP A 282 5.90 14.12 -50.29
C ASP A 282 6.67 15.41 -49.95
N GLN A 283 6.21 16.17 -48.96
CA GLN A 283 6.94 17.35 -48.45
C GLN A 283 8.19 16.95 -47.66
N LEU A 284 8.12 15.87 -46.89
CA LEU A 284 9.25 15.36 -46.12
C LEU A 284 10.33 14.78 -47.04
N GLU A 285 9.94 14.02 -48.06
CA GLU A 285 10.90 13.45 -49.03
C GLU A 285 11.60 14.54 -49.86
N ASN A 286 10.89 15.59 -50.28
CA ASN A 286 11.51 16.73 -50.97
C ASN A 286 12.48 17.50 -50.06
N ALA A 287 12.12 17.76 -48.80
CA ALA A 287 13.01 18.43 -47.85
C ALA A 287 14.27 17.60 -47.54
N ILE A 288 14.15 16.27 -47.51
CA ILE A 288 15.31 15.36 -47.34
C ILE A 288 16.18 15.34 -48.60
N GLY A 289 15.61 15.50 -49.80
CA GLY A 289 16.33 15.61 -51.06
C GLY A 289 17.18 16.89 -51.15
N GLU A 290 16.63 18.04 -50.74
CA GLU A 290 17.34 19.32 -50.72
C GLU A 290 18.50 19.36 -49.71
N LEU A 291 18.39 18.63 -48.60
CA LEU A 291 19.46 18.51 -47.60
C LEU A 291 20.61 17.56 -48.02
N LYS A 292 20.40 16.77 -49.07
CA LYS A 292 21.37 15.81 -49.61
C LYS A 292 22.07 16.27 -50.90
N SER A 293 21.71 17.43 -51.45
CA SER A 293 22.50 18.17 -52.46
C SER A 293 23.42 19.18 -51.81
#